data_AF-A0A9C8K6N1-F1
#
_entry.id   AF-A0A9C8K6N1-F1
#
_cell.length_a   1.000
_cell.length_b   1.000
_cell.length_c   1.000
_cell.angle_alpha   90.00
_cell.angle_beta   90.00
_cell.angle_gamma   90.00
#
_symmetry.space_group_name_H-M   'P 1'
#
loop_
_entity.id
_entity.type
_entity.pdbx_description
1 polymer ?
#
loop_
_entity_poly.entity_id
_entity_poly.type
_entity_poly.pdbx_seq_one_letter_code
_entity_poly.pdbx_strand_id
1 'polypeptide(L)'
;MNFKNTYMGRLKYILVPVFILAMVTNCADLDLQPLDTVSEGAFFKTEVDFKGATLASYSSMQSLYATTEINYPAFNEWFKLAYMTSDMVTTDPGKFDFLNYSKFRFLPTDGSFQYIFVTVYQGIHRANLVLEKLASTENELTEAEKTQYEAEARFVRGWFNFLSYNLWGGNAPLLLGTRKDLNDIAVGNSTPEETVQA
;
A
#
# COMPACT_ATOMS: atom_id res chain seq x y z
N MET A 1 66.36 -27.31 -40.15
CA MET A 1 65.33 -28.02 -39.35
C MET A 1 64.38 -26.97 -38.78
N ASN A 2 63.16 -26.88 -39.30
CA ASN A 2 62.18 -25.80 -39.08
C ASN A 2 61.45 -25.96 -37.72
N PHE A 3 62.10 -25.57 -36.61
CA PHE A 3 61.51 -25.74 -35.27
C PHE A 3 60.42 -24.72 -34.92
N LYS A 4 60.32 -23.56 -35.58
CA LYS A 4 59.31 -22.51 -35.26
C LYS A 4 57.88 -22.84 -35.74
N ASN A 5 57.72 -23.58 -36.84
CA ASN A 5 56.39 -23.84 -37.41
C ASN A 5 55.57 -24.88 -36.64
N THR A 6 56.23 -25.77 -35.88
CA THR A 6 55.54 -26.85 -35.15
C THR A 6 54.84 -26.34 -33.88
N TYR A 7 55.41 -25.36 -33.18
CA TYR A 7 54.80 -24.76 -31.97
C TYR A 7 53.63 -23.83 -32.32
N MET A 8 53.74 -23.06 -33.39
CA MET A 8 52.69 -22.13 -33.84
C MET A 8 51.46 -22.87 -34.40
N GLY A 9 51.65 -24.09 -34.94
CA GLY A 9 50.55 -24.98 -35.33
C GLY A 9 49.77 -25.54 -34.13
N ARG A 10 50.45 -25.86 -33.02
CA ARG A 10 49.83 -26.39 -31.79
C ARG A 10 49.13 -25.32 -30.96
N LEU A 11 49.65 -24.09 -30.97
CA LEU A 11 49.07 -22.93 -30.27
C LEU A 11 47.67 -22.58 -30.78
N LYS A 12 47.39 -22.80 -32.07
CA LYS A 12 46.06 -22.61 -32.67
C LYS A 12 45.00 -23.54 -32.07
N TYR A 13 45.36 -24.78 -31.72
CA TYR A 13 44.45 -25.75 -31.10
C TYR A 13 44.16 -25.46 -29.63
N ILE A 14 44.93 -24.57 -28.98
CA ILE A 14 44.68 -24.10 -27.61
C ILE A 14 43.91 -22.76 -27.64
N LEU A 15 44.25 -21.86 -28.57
CA LEU A 15 43.61 -20.54 -28.66
C LEU A 15 42.15 -20.60 -29.13
N VAL A 16 41.80 -21.51 -30.03
CA VAL A 16 40.42 -21.66 -30.54
C VAL A 16 39.44 -22.06 -29.43
N PRO A 17 39.66 -23.11 -28.61
CA PRO A 17 38.74 -23.45 -27.53
C PRO A 17 38.69 -22.40 -26.41
N VAL A 18 39.80 -21.70 -26.13
CA VAL A 18 39.81 -20.59 -25.15
C VAL A 18 38.99 -19.40 -25.64
N PHE A 19 39.05 -19.08 -26.93
CA PHE A 19 38.22 -18.03 -27.53
C PHE A 19 36.73 -18.41 -27.56
N ILE A 20 36.40 -19.67 -27.81
CA ILE A 20 35.02 -20.19 -27.73
C ILE A 20 34.51 -20.15 -26.28
N LEU A 21 35.36 -20.48 -25.30
CA LEU A 21 35.01 -20.43 -23.88
C LEU A 21 34.80 -18.98 -23.38
N ALA A 22 35.54 -18.02 -23.94
CA ALA A 22 35.35 -16.59 -23.65
C ALA A 22 34.06 -16.01 -24.27
N MET A 23 33.51 -16.64 -25.32
CA MET A 23 32.25 -16.20 -25.93
C MET A 23 30.99 -16.68 -25.19
N VAL A 24 31.12 -17.68 -24.30
CA VAL A 24 29.98 -18.19 -23.50
C VAL A 24 29.83 -17.54 -22.12
N THR A 25 30.70 -16.60 -21.75
CA THR A 25 30.59 -15.85 -20.48
C THR A 25 29.79 -14.56 -20.59
N ASN A 26 28.98 -14.38 -21.64
CA ASN A 26 28.02 -13.27 -21.69
C ASN A 26 26.87 -13.59 -20.73
N CYS A 27 27.05 -13.22 -19.46
CA CYS A 27 25.99 -13.22 -18.47
C CYS A 27 24.99 -12.16 -18.91
N ALA A 28 23.88 -12.60 -19.52
CA ALA A 28 22.76 -11.71 -19.78
C ALA A 28 22.31 -11.14 -18.43
N ASP A 29 22.40 -9.83 -18.30
CA ASP A 29 21.96 -9.10 -17.11
C ASP A 29 20.45 -9.34 -16.96
N LEU A 30 20.07 -10.12 -15.95
CA LEU A 30 18.70 -10.62 -15.77
C LEU A 30 17.87 -9.71 -14.85
N ASP A 31 18.24 -8.44 -14.74
CA ASP A 31 17.44 -7.42 -14.05
C ASP A 31 16.45 -6.76 -15.02
N LEU A 32 15.58 -7.58 -15.62
CA LEU A 32 14.48 -7.08 -16.44
C LEU A 32 13.35 -6.61 -15.53
N GLN A 33 13.04 -5.31 -15.57
CA GLN A 33 11.81 -4.80 -14.99
C GLN A 33 10.60 -5.34 -15.78
N PRO A 34 9.47 -5.65 -15.13
CA PRO A 34 8.26 -6.06 -15.83
C PRO A 34 7.82 -4.93 -16.79
N LEU A 35 7.60 -5.28 -18.08
CA LEU A 35 7.25 -4.29 -19.11
C LEU A 35 5.79 -3.83 -19.03
N ASP A 36 4.94 -4.60 -18.37
CA ASP A 36 3.49 -4.43 -18.28
C ASP A 36 3.03 -3.82 -16.95
N THR A 37 3.93 -3.65 -15.99
CA THR A 37 3.60 -3.08 -14.68
C THR A 37 4.64 -2.05 -14.26
N VAL A 38 4.18 -0.96 -13.63
CA VAL A 38 5.09 0.02 -13.07
C VAL A 38 5.58 -0.50 -11.72
N SER A 39 6.89 -0.74 -11.61
CA SER A 39 7.48 -1.16 -10.34
C SER A 39 7.54 0.01 -9.35
N GLU A 40 7.48 -0.30 -8.05
CA GLU A 40 7.56 0.72 -6.98
C GLU A 40 8.85 1.56 -7.10
N GLY A 41 9.97 0.96 -7.55
CA GLY A 41 11.23 1.66 -7.77
C GLY A 41 11.25 2.59 -8.98
N ALA A 42 10.36 2.38 -9.97
CA ALA A 42 10.24 3.24 -11.13
C ALA A 42 9.19 4.34 -10.98
N PHE A 43 8.22 4.18 -10.06
CA PHE A 43 7.04 5.02 -9.95
C PHE A 43 7.30 6.37 -9.25
N PHE A 44 7.95 6.44 -8.09
CA PHE A 44 7.97 7.66 -7.27
C PHE A 44 9.04 8.68 -7.68
N LYS A 45 8.92 9.29 -8.87
CA LYS A 45 9.93 10.22 -9.42
C LYS A 45 9.41 11.61 -9.70
N THR A 46 8.27 11.72 -10.37
CA THR A 46 7.74 12.99 -10.88
C THR A 46 6.57 13.49 -10.05
N GLU A 47 6.21 14.77 -10.22
CA GLU A 47 5.01 15.34 -9.60
C GLU A 47 3.73 14.56 -9.93
N VAL A 48 3.60 14.07 -11.16
CA VAL A 48 2.44 13.29 -11.60
C VAL A 48 2.31 12.00 -10.80
N ASP A 49 3.43 11.35 -10.48
CA ASP A 49 3.44 10.10 -9.72
C ASP A 49 3.00 10.33 -8.27
N PHE A 50 3.55 11.36 -7.62
CA PHE A 50 3.18 11.73 -6.26
C PHE A 50 1.73 12.22 -6.16
N LYS A 51 1.25 12.96 -7.17
CA LYS A 51 -0.16 13.32 -7.28
C LYS A 51 -1.06 12.09 -7.39
N GLY A 52 -0.68 11.12 -8.22
CA GLY A 52 -1.40 9.85 -8.37
C GLY A 52 -1.43 9.04 -7.07
N ALA A 53 -0.29 8.91 -6.38
CA ALA A 53 -0.19 8.21 -5.10
C ALA A 53 -1.01 8.88 -3.99
N THR A 54 -0.97 10.21 -3.93
CA THR A 54 -1.75 11.00 -2.97
C THR A 54 -3.25 10.87 -3.26
N LEU A 55 -3.65 10.96 -4.53
CA LEU A 55 -5.04 10.73 -4.96
C LEU A 55 -5.53 9.30 -4.60
N ALA A 56 -4.67 8.29 -4.71
CA ALA A 56 -5.00 6.93 -4.28
C ALA A 56 -5.25 6.87 -2.76
N SER A 57 -4.56 7.68 -1.97
CA SER A 57 -4.82 7.81 -0.52
C SER A 57 -6.20 8.42 -0.26
N TYR A 58 -6.56 9.51 -0.96
CA TYR A 58 -7.92 10.07 -0.88
C TYR A 58 -9.00 9.11 -1.37
N SER A 59 -8.72 8.27 -2.37
CA SER A 59 -9.67 7.27 -2.87
C SER A 59 -10.11 6.29 -1.78
N SER A 60 -9.27 6.03 -0.77
CA SER A 60 -9.69 5.24 0.40
C SER A 60 -10.80 5.92 1.20
N MET A 61 -10.84 7.26 1.25
CA MET A 61 -11.90 7.99 1.94
C MET A 61 -13.23 7.84 1.20
N GLN A 62 -13.20 7.92 -0.14
CA GLN A 62 -14.37 7.62 -0.96
C GLN A 62 -14.81 6.16 -0.78
N SER A 63 -13.84 5.25 -0.64
CA SER A 63 -14.12 3.84 -0.44
C SER A 63 -14.93 3.57 0.82
N LEU A 64 -14.77 4.36 1.89
CA LEU A 64 -15.58 4.22 3.11
C LEU A 64 -17.09 4.23 2.84
N TYR A 65 -17.54 5.02 1.85
CA TYR A 65 -18.94 5.18 1.51
C TYR A 65 -19.42 4.22 0.42
N ALA A 66 -18.55 3.35 -0.09
CA ALA A 66 -18.89 2.33 -1.09
C ALA A 66 -19.62 2.88 -2.33
N THR A 67 -19.19 4.03 -2.84
CA THR A 67 -19.87 4.74 -3.95
C THR A 67 -19.35 4.39 -5.34
N THR A 68 -18.37 3.49 -5.46
CA THR A 68 -17.80 3.08 -6.75
C THR A 68 -18.39 1.74 -7.18
N GLU A 69 -18.36 1.43 -8.48
CA GLU A 69 -18.86 0.15 -9.00
C GLU A 69 -18.17 -1.05 -8.35
N ILE A 70 -16.87 -0.92 -8.04
CA ILE A 70 -16.05 -1.98 -7.46
C ILE A 70 -16.46 -2.30 -6.02
N ASN A 71 -16.82 -1.28 -5.23
CA ASN A 71 -17.13 -1.44 -3.81
C ASN A 71 -18.63 -1.32 -3.48
N TYR A 72 -19.48 -1.11 -4.49
CA TYR A 72 -20.93 -1.05 -4.36
C TYR A 72 -21.57 -2.22 -3.58
N PRO A 73 -21.07 -3.47 -3.63
CA PRO A 73 -21.60 -4.54 -2.78
C PRO A 73 -21.52 -4.26 -1.27
N ALA A 74 -20.60 -3.38 -0.84
CA ALA A 74 -20.47 -2.91 0.55
C ALA A 74 -21.25 -1.61 0.82
N PHE A 75 -22.18 -1.24 -0.08
CA PHE A 75 -23.05 -0.09 0.12
C PHE A 75 -23.84 -0.24 1.42
N ASN A 76 -23.81 0.80 2.25
CA ASN A 76 -24.35 0.89 3.61
C ASN A 76 -23.51 0.33 4.76
N GLU A 77 -22.36 -0.32 4.55
CA GLU A 77 -21.58 -0.86 5.68
C GLU A 77 -21.15 0.24 6.68
N TRP A 78 -20.73 1.41 6.17
CA TRP A 78 -20.52 2.60 7.01
C TRP A 78 -21.82 3.10 7.67
N PHE A 79 -22.91 3.20 6.91
CA PHE A 79 -24.19 3.73 7.39
C PHE A 79 -24.81 2.88 8.51
N LYS A 80 -24.60 1.55 8.49
CA LYS A 80 -25.04 0.64 9.54
C LYS A 80 -24.42 1.02 10.90
N LEU A 81 -23.13 1.33 10.95
CA LEU A 81 -22.51 1.79 12.20
C LEU A 81 -22.83 3.25 12.52
N ALA A 82 -22.82 4.14 11.53
CA ALA A 82 -22.93 5.58 11.74
C ALA A 82 -24.35 6.06 12.07
N TYR A 83 -25.39 5.40 11.52
CA TYR A 83 -26.78 5.85 11.66
C TYR A 83 -27.68 4.86 12.36
N MET A 84 -27.57 3.55 12.11
CA MET A 84 -28.50 2.59 12.75
C MET A 84 -28.33 2.55 14.27
N THR A 85 -27.16 2.92 14.79
CA THR A 85 -26.88 3.05 16.22
C THR A 85 -27.43 4.36 16.84
N SER A 86 -28.03 5.23 16.04
CA SER A 86 -28.72 6.45 16.48
C SER A 86 -30.23 6.26 16.58
N ASP A 87 -30.93 7.25 17.13
CA ASP A 87 -32.40 7.34 17.15
C ASP A 87 -32.99 8.01 15.89
N MET A 88 -32.15 8.39 14.91
CA MET A 88 -32.57 9.13 13.71
C MET A 88 -33.22 8.27 12.63
N VAL A 89 -32.92 6.96 12.60
CA VAL A 89 -33.36 6.05 11.55
C VAL A 89 -33.91 4.76 12.14
N THR A 90 -34.81 4.12 11.41
CA THR A 90 -35.34 2.80 11.74
C THR A 90 -35.28 1.89 10.52
N THR A 91 -35.48 0.60 10.73
CA THR A 91 -35.46 -0.40 9.66
C THR A 91 -36.73 -1.22 9.67
N ASP A 92 -37.09 -1.75 8.51
CA ASP A 92 -38.18 -2.70 8.37
C ASP A 92 -37.88 -3.95 9.23
N PRO A 93 -38.84 -4.46 10.02
CA PRO A 93 -38.69 -5.68 10.80
C PRO A 93 -38.13 -6.89 10.02
N GLY A 94 -38.35 -6.97 8.69
CA GLY A 94 -37.82 -8.04 7.83
C GLY A 94 -36.34 -7.90 7.47
N LYS A 95 -35.69 -6.77 7.80
CA LYS A 95 -34.27 -6.50 7.54
C LYS A 95 -33.43 -6.75 8.80
N PHE A 96 -33.34 -8.03 9.18
CA PHE A 96 -32.70 -8.47 10.43
C PHE A 96 -31.27 -7.96 10.63
N ASP A 97 -30.49 -7.84 9.55
CA ASP A 97 -29.12 -7.31 9.58
C ASP A 97 -29.10 -5.88 10.20
N PHE A 98 -29.80 -4.93 9.59
CA PHE A 98 -29.92 -3.55 10.09
C PHE A 98 -30.55 -3.47 11.49
N LEU A 99 -31.49 -4.37 11.80
CA LEU A 99 -32.20 -4.39 13.09
C LEU A 99 -31.27 -4.77 14.26
N ASN A 100 -30.24 -5.57 13.99
CA ASN A 100 -29.25 -5.92 14.99
C ASN A 100 -28.41 -4.69 15.37
N TYR A 101 -27.96 -3.88 14.40
CA TYR A 101 -27.23 -2.65 14.67
C TYR A 101 -28.07 -1.64 15.49
N SER A 102 -29.35 -1.49 15.17
CA SER A 102 -30.24 -0.58 15.93
C SER A 102 -30.57 -1.03 17.34
N LYS A 103 -30.26 -2.29 17.66
CA LYS A 103 -30.41 -2.86 19.00
C LYS A 103 -29.06 -3.07 19.69
N PHE A 104 -27.98 -2.57 19.11
CA PHE A 104 -26.61 -2.76 19.59
C PHE A 104 -26.22 -4.24 19.76
N ARG A 105 -26.71 -5.11 18.87
CA ARG A 105 -26.46 -6.56 18.87
C ARG A 105 -25.39 -6.90 17.84
N PHE A 106 -24.15 -6.54 18.14
CA PHE A 106 -23.02 -6.76 17.25
C PHE A 106 -22.45 -8.19 17.38
N LEU A 107 -22.03 -8.75 16.26
CA LEU A 107 -21.32 -10.03 16.19
C LEU A 107 -19.90 -9.82 15.67
N PRO A 108 -18.90 -10.61 16.11
CA PRO A 108 -17.55 -10.58 15.54
C PRO A 108 -17.49 -10.88 14.04
N THR A 109 -18.54 -11.50 13.49
CA THR A 109 -18.69 -11.86 12.07
C THR A 109 -19.42 -10.80 11.25
N ASP A 110 -19.79 -9.67 11.85
CA ASP A 110 -20.50 -8.59 11.17
C ASP A 110 -19.59 -7.92 10.11
N GLY A 111 -20.03 -7.98 8.85
CA GLY A 111 -19.27 -7.48 7.71
C GLY A 111 -18.92 -5.99 7.79
N SER A 112 -19.73 -5.18 8.47
CA SER A 112 -19.50 -3.74 8.59
C SER A 112 -18.19 -3.42 9.29
N PHE A 113 -17.89 -4.12 10.38
CA PHE A 113 -16.64 -3.91 11.12
C PHE A 113 -15.44 -4.33 10.29
N GLN A 114 -15.50 -5.47 9.61
CA GLN A 114 -14.42 -5.94 8.74
C GLN A 114 -14.17 -4.94 7.59
N TYR A 115 -15.22 -4.49 6.93
CA TYR A 115 -15.12 -3.56 5.81
C TYR A 115 -14.45 -2.24 6.21
N ILE A 116 -14.91 -1.66 7.31
CA ILE A 116 -14.40 -0.37 7.81
C ILE A 116 -12.97 -0.53 8.31
N PHE A 117 -12.66 -1.62 9.02
CA PHE A 117 -11.29 -1.92 9.46
C PHE A 117 -10.33 -2.00 8.26
N VAL A 118 -10.68 -2.76 7.22
CA VAL A 118 -9.84 -2.87 6.01
C VAL A 118 -9.67 -1.51 5.33
N THR A 119 -10.75 -0.73 5.23
CA THR A 119 -10.71 0.59 4.57
C THR A 119 -9.83 1.58 5.35
N VAL A 120 -9.93 1.60 6.69
CA VAL A 120 -9.10 2.44 7.57
C VAL A 120 -7.62 2.13 7.36
N TYR A 121 -7.24 0.85 7.46
CA TYR A 121 -5.83 0.48 7.35
C TYR A 121 -5.28 0.56 5.93
N GLN A 122 -6.13 0.39 4.91
CA GLN A 122 -5.75 0.67 3.52
C GLN A 122 -5.46 2.16 3.31
N GLY A 123 -6.29 3.04 3.88
CA GLY A 123 -6.06 4.48 3.89
C GLY A 123 -4.77 4.89 4.57
N ILE A 124 -4.55 4.39 5.80
CA ILE A 124 -3.33 4.63 6.58
C ILE A 124 -2.10 4.13 5.82
N HIS A 125 -2.15 2.91 5.26
CA HIS A 125 -1.03 2.34 4.52
C HIS A 125 -0.67 3.18 3.29
N ARG A 126 -1.65 3.60 2.49
CA ARG A 126 -1.40 4.43 1.29
C ARG A 126 -0.79 5.78 1.65
N ALA A 127 -1.29 6.42 2.71
CA ALA A 127 -0.71 7.67 3.21
C ALA A 127 0.73 7.47 3.72
N ASN A 128 0.98 6.40 4.49
CA ASN A 128 2.32 6.05 4.95
C ASN A 128 3.28 5.78 3.79
N LEU A 129 2.81 5.15 2.70
CA LEU A 129 3.63 4.90 1.52
C LEU A 129 4.05 6.21 0.85
N VAL A 130 3.14 7.19 0.72
CA VAL A 130 3.49 8.52 0.18
C VAL A 130 4.55 9.18 1.06
N LEU A 131 4.37 9.19 2.37
CA LEU A 131 5.32 9.77 3.33
C LEU A 131 6.69 9.08 3.28
N GLU A 132 6.71 7.75 3.24
CA GLU A 132 7.94 6.96 3.11
C GLU A 132 8.66 7.33 1.82
N LYS A 133 7.95 7.40 0.69
CA LYS A 133 8.54 7.64 -0.61
C LYS A 133 9.02 9.06 -0.82
N LEU A 134 8.33 10.05 -0.25
CA LEU A 134 8.82 11.42 -0.19
C LEU A 134 10.16 11.51 0.55
N ALA A 135 10.32 10.73 1.63
CA ALA A 135 11.54 10.74 2.44
C ALA A 135 12.68 9.88 1.88
N SER A 136 12.37 8.76 1.22
CA SER A 136 13.37 7.75 0.84
C SER A 136 13.83 7.82 -0.62
N THR A 137 13.13 8.56 -1.48
CA THR A 137 13.33 8.49 -2.94
C THR A 137 13.86 9.81 -3.47
N GLU A 138 14.94 9.77 -4.26
CA GLU A 138 15.32 10.92 -5.07
C GLU A 138 14.21 11.20 -6.08
N ASN A 139 13.68 12.42 -6.06
CA ASN A 139 12.54 12.82 -6.88
C ASN A 139 12.71 14.24 -7.41
N GLU A 140 11.93 14.56 -8.44
CA GLU A 140 11.99 15.81 -9.19
C GLU A 140 11.13 16.92 -8.57
N LEU A 141 10.56 16.69 -7.37
CA LEU A 141 9.69 17.65 -6.71
C LEU A 141 10.46 18.86 -6.19
N THR A 142 9.85 20.03 -6.32
CA THR A 142 10.23 21.23 -5.59
C THR A 142 9.94 21.09 -4.09
N GLU A 143 10.60 21.90 -3.27
CA GLU A 143 10.37 21.90 -1.82
C GLU A 143 8.92 22.28 -1.46
N ALA A 144 8.28 23.12 -2.27
CA ALA A 144 6.87 23.48 -2.10
C ALA A 144 5.95 22.28 -2.33
N GLU A 145 6.18 21.51 -3.41
CA GLU A 145 5.41 20.30 -3.72
C GLU A 145 5.63 19.22 -2.67
N LYS A 146 6.87 19.00 -2.21
CA LYS A 146 7.16 18.07 -1.11
C LYS A 146 6.38 18.42 0.14
N THR A 147 6.41 19.69 0.54
CA THR A 147 5.68 20.20 1.71
C THR A 147 4.17 19.96 1.56
N GLN A 148 3.63 20.22 0.36
CA GLN A 148 2.22 20.00 0.08
C GLN A 148 1.85 18.51 0.18
N TYR A 149 2.54 17.63 -0.54
CA TYR A 149 2.21 16.20 -0.55
C TYR A 149 2.44 15.55 0.82
N GLU A 150 3.44 15.99 1.58
CA GLU A 150 3.63 15.56 2.97
C GLU A 150 2.42 15.97 3.84
N ALA A 151 1.98 17.22 3.74
CA ALA A 151 0.85 17.72 4.52
C ALA A 151 -0.45 16.98 4.16
N GLU A 152 -0.70 16.75 2.87
CA GLU A 152 -1.87 16.00 2.40
C GLU A 152 -1.86 14.54 2.90
N ALA A 153 -0.72 13.85 2.79
CA ALA A 153 -0.61 12.48 3.26
C ALA A 153 -0.77 12.40 4.79
N ARG A 154 -0.18 13.34 5.55
CA ARG A 154 -0.39 13.44 7.02
C ARG A 154 -1.85 13.70 7.37
N PHE A 155 -2.53 14.58 6.64
CA PHE A 155 -3.94 14.87 6.84
C PHE A 155 -4.79 13.61 6.62
N VAL A 156 -4.60 12.91 5.51
CA VAL A 156 -5.35 11.67 5.20
C VAL A 156 -5.10 10.62 6.28
N ARG A 157 -3.84 10.40 6.69
CA ARG A 157 -3.50 9.48 7.78
C ARG A 157 -4.17 9.87 9.09
N GLY A 158 -4.12 11.16 9.45
CA GLY A 158 -4.76 11.70 10.65
C GLY A 158 -6.28 11.53 10.62
N TRP A 159 -6.91 11.71 9.45
CA TRP A 159 -8.35 11.48 9.29
C TRP A 159 -8.73 10.02 9.53
N PHE A 160 -7.94 9.06 9.02
CA PHE A 160 -8.17 7.64 9.28
C PHE A 160 -7.86 7.24 10.74
N ASN A 161 -6.84 7.82 11.36
CA ASN A 161 -6.58 7.62 12.80
C ASN A 161 -7.73 8.19 13.66
N PHE A 162 -8.27 9.35 13.30
CA PHE A 162 -9.44 9.93 13.95
C PHE A 162 -10.68 9.03 13.80
N LEU A 163 -10.92 8.51 12.59
CA LEU A 163 -11.99 7.55 12.35
C LEU A 163 -11.82 6.28 13.19
N SER A 164 -10.61 5.76 13.26
CA SER A 164 -10.25 4.62 14.11
C SER A 164 -10.53 4.89 15.58
N TYR A 165 -10.14 6.07 16.06
CA TYR A 165 -10.42 6.51 17.42
C TYR A 165 -11.93 6.54 17.72
N ASN A 166 -12.74 7.09 16.83
CA ASN A 166 -14.19 7.16 17.03
C ASN A 166 -14.87 5.78 17.10
N LEU A 167 -14.34 4.79 16.37
CA LEU A 167 -14.94 3.45 16.30
C LEU A 167 -14.45 2.53 17.42
N TRP A 168 -13.17 2.60 17.76
CA TRP A 168 -12.52 1.65 18.68
C TRP A 168 -11.94 2.30 19.95
N GLY A 169 -12.21 3.59 20.16
CA GLY A 169 -11.75 4.34 21.33
C GLY A 169 -10.24 4.44 21.44
N GLY A 170 -9.51 4.34 20.33
CA GLY A 170 -8.05 4.34 20.30
C GLY A 170 -7.38 3.02 20.71
N ASN A 171 -8.14 1.93 20.84
CA ASN A 171 -7.61 0.59 21.14
C ASN A 171 -7.38 -0.24 19.87
N ALA A 172 -7.25 0.38 18.70
CA ALA A 172 -6.90 -0.30 17.46
C ALA A 172 -5.38 -0.22 17.22
N PRO A 173 -4.79 -1.10 16.38
CA PRO A 173 -3.37 -0.99 16.02
C PRO A 173 -3.00 0.38 15.43
N LEU A 174 -1.88 0.97 15.86
CA LEU A 174 -1.39 2.24 15.34
C LEU A 174 -0.25 2.02 14.33
N LEU A 175 -0.43 2.48 13.09
CA LEU A 175 0.52 2.27 11.99
C LEU A 175 1.04 3.61 11.45
N LEU A 176 2.30 3.95 11.74
CA LEU A 176 2.92 5.22 11.32
C LEU A 176 3.91 5.10 10.14
N GLY A 177 4.10 3.88 9.64
CA GLY A 177 4.95 3.56 8.49
C GLY A 177 4.38 2.40 7.69
N THR A 178 5.00 2.08 6.55
CA THR A 178 4.63 0.86 5.80
C THR A 178 5.27 -0.37 6.45
N ARG A 179 4.63 -1.52 6.28
CA ARG A 179 5.19 -2.82 6.67
C ARG A 179 5.17 -3.76 5.49
N LYS A 180 6.33 -4.34 5.19
CA LYS A 180 6.55 -5.20 4.01
C LYS A 180 6.94 -6.63 4.39
N ASP A 181 7.44 -6.84 5.60
CA ASP A 181 7.78 -8.18 6.11
C ASP A 181 6.54 -8.86 6.66
N LEU A 182 6.21 -10.04 6.11
CA LEU A 182 5.10 -10.89 6.54
C LEU A 182 5.20 -11.28 8.03
N ASN A 183 6.41 -11.38 8.57
CA ASN A 183 6.63 -11.74 9.97
C ASN A 183 6.40 -10.57 10.95
N ASP A 184 6.34 -9.33 10.44
CA ASP A 184 6.17 -8.10 11.22
C ASP A 184 4.87 -7.36 10.89
N ILE A 185 3.90 -8.03 10.25
CA ILE A 185 2.60 -7.40 9.93
C ILE A 185 1.75 -7.22 11.18
N ALA A 186 1.77 -8.21 12.08
CA ALA A 186 0.91 -8.25 13.25
C ALA A 186 1.37 -7.23 14.29
N VAL A 187 0.55 -6.22 14.56
CA VAL A 187 0.81 -5.24 15.61
C VAL A 187 -0.32 -5.20 16.61
N GLY A 188 0.07 -5.15 17.88
CA GLY A 188 -0.85 -5.05 18.99
C GLY A 188 -1.65 -3.76 18.96
N ASN A 189 -2.70 -3.74 19.76
CA ASN A 189 -3.52 -2.56 19.96
C ASN A 189 -2.69 -1.44 20.59
N SER A 190 -2.93 -0.22 20.14
CA SER A 190 -2.39 0.98 20.78
C SER A 190 -3.27 1.45 21.94
N THR A 191 -2.87 2.56 22.55
CA THR A 191 -3.66 3.28 23.56
C THR A 191 -4.39 4.49 22.97
N PRO A 192 -5.47 4.97 23.63
CA PRO A 192 -6.13 6.22 23.26
C PRO A 192 -5.18 7.40 23.17
N GLU A 193 -4.25 7.52 24.12
CA GLU A 193 -3.28 8.61 24.19
C GLU A 193 -2.31 8.58 23.01
N GLU A 194 -1.79 7.40 22.65
CA GLU A 194 -0.91 7.24 21.48
C GLU A 194 -1.63 7.57 20.18
N THR A 195 -2.89 7.16 20.04
CA THR A 195 -3.69 7.44 18.84
C THR A 195 -3.93 8.95 18.64
N VAL A 196 -4.14 9.69 19.73
CA VAL A 196 -4.38 11.16 19.66
C VAL A 196 -3.10 11.93 19.34
N GLN A 197 -1.93 11.41 19.71
CA GLN A 197 -0.63 12.07 19.50
C GLN A 197 -0.05 11.84 18.08
N ALA A 198 -0.60 10.88 17.34
CA ALA A 198 -0.10 10.39 16.05
C ALA A 198 -0.49 11.25 14.83
#